data_AF-A0A6H5JPU0-F1
#
_entry.id   AF-A0A6H5JPU0-F1
#
_cell.length_a   1.000
_cell.length_b   1.000
_cell.length_c   1.000
_cell.angle_alpha   90.00
_cell.angle_beta   90.00
_cell.angle_gamma   90.00
#
_symmetry.space_group_name_H-M   'P 1'
#
loop_
_entity.id
_entity.type
_entity.pdbx_description
1 polymer ?
#
loop_
_entity_poly.entity_id
_entity_poly.type
_entity_poly.pdbx_seq_one_letter_code
_entity_poly.pdbx_strand_id
1 'polypeptide(L)'
;MQTISKHVGEENLKKIINWVLKYLSGIDIPVKRGTFIEFRTGMLNISPVGRNCSQEERDAFEQYDNVRPCRTTAPLFSSSLCTNCSVGV
;
A
#
# COMPACT_ATOMS: atom_id res chain seq x y z
N MET A 1 13.48 3.92 20.71
CA MET A 1 12.81 3.51 19.47
C MET A 1 12.46 4.74 18.65
N GLN A 2 13.04 4.89 17.45
CA GLN A 2 12.63 5.95 16.54
C GLN A 2 11.46 5.45 15.67
N THR A 3 10.33 6.13 15.75
CA THR A 3 9.20 5.89 14.86
C THR A 3 9.46 6.56 13.51
N ILE A 4 8.90 6.02 12.43
CA ILE A 4 9.09 6.58 11.08
C ILE A 4 8.68 8.06 11.00
N SER A 5 7.74 8.48 11.83
CA SER A 5 7.31 9.88 11.98
C SER A 5 8.41 10.82 12.46
N LYS A 6 9.35 10.34 13.29
CA LYS A 6 10.49 11.15 13.74
C LYS A 6 11.59 11.23 12.68
N HIS A 7 11.72 10.20 11.84
CA HIS A 7 12.76 10.14 10.80
C HIS A 7 12.36 10.89 9.52
N VAL A 8 11.11 10.71 9.08
CA VAL A 8 10.59 11.32 7.85
C VAL A 8 10.01 12.72 8.11
N GLY A 9 9.48 12.94 9.31
CA GLY A 9 8.76 14.16 9.69
C GLY A 9 7.28 14.09 9.33
N GLU A 10 6.44 14.64 10.21
CA GLU A 10 4.98 14.60 10.09
C GLU A 10 4.45 15.26 8.80
N GLU A 11 5.06 16.36 8.38
CA GLU A 11 4.68 17.10 7.16
C GLU A 11 4.92 16.29 5.88
N ASN A 12 6.03 15.55 5.83
CA ASN A 12 6.32 14.67 4.70
C ASN A 12 5.43 13.42 4.71
N LEU A 13 5.16 12.87 5.90
CA LEU A 13 4.21 11.76 6.04
C LEU A 13 2.82 12.14 5.55
N LYS A 14 2.29 13.30 5.94
CA LYS A 14 1.00 13.80 5.44
C LYS A 14 0.97 13.89 3.93
N LYS A 15 2.03 14.41 3.29
CA LYS A 15 2.13 14.49 1.83
C LYS A 15 2.09 13.10 1.17
N ILE A 16 2.86 12.15 1.71
CA ILE A 16 2.90 10.78 1.21
C ILE A 16 1.53 10.12 1.36
N ILE A 17 0.91 10.20 2.54
CA ILE A 17 -0.41 9.63 2.83
C ILE A 17 -1.47 10.21 1.89
N ASN A 18 -1.51 11.54 1.72
CA ASN A 18 -2.47 12.19 0.83
C ASN A 18 -2.27 11.78 -0.63
N TRP A 19 -1.02 11.67 -1.08
CA TRP A 19 -0.71 11.19 -2.43
C TRP A 19 -1.18 9.75 -2.64
N VAL A 20 -0.89 8.86 -1.68
CA VAL A 20 -1.29 7.45 -1.71
C VAL A 20 -2.81 7.31 -1.73
N LEU A 21 -3.53 8.02 -0.84
CA LEU A 21 -4.99 7.95 -0.80
C LEU A 21 -5.63 8.48 -2.09
N LYS A 22 -5.07 9.54 -2.67
CA LYS A 22 -5.53 10.07 -3.97
C LYS A 22 -5.24 9.11 -5.12
N TYR A 23 -4.12 8.40 -5.08
CA TYR A 23 -3.80 7.36 -6.06
C TYR A 23 -4.78 6.19 -5.94
N LEU A 24 -5.00 5.67 -4.74
CA LEU A 24 -5.92 4.56 -4.46
C LEU A 24 -7.39 4.91 -4.77
N SER A 25 -7.78 6.18 -4.62
CA SER A 25 -9.13 6.60 -5.01
C SER A 25 -9.34 6.58 -6.53
N GLY A 26 -8.30 6.84 -7.31
CA GLY A 26 -8.34 6.84 -8.78
C GLY A 26 -8.25 5.47 -9.44
N ILE A 27 -7.74 4.44 -8.75
CA ILE A 27 -7.67 3.08 -9.30
C ILE A 27 -9.02 2.38 -9.15
N ASP A 28 -9.53 1.80 -10.23
CA ASP A 28 -10.71 0.95 -10.19
C ASP A 28 -10.29 -0.52 -10.04
N ILE A 29 -10.46 -1.07 -8.84
CA ILE A 29 -10.13 -2.47 -8.50
C ILE A 29 -11.41 -3.20 -8.11
N PRO A 30 -11.51 -4.52 -8.37
CA PRO A 30 -12.73 -5.29 -8.13
C PRO A 30 -13.18 -5.25 -6.66
N VAL A 31 -12.23 -5.12 -5.73
CA VAL A 31 -12.49 -5.12 -4.29
C VAL A 31 -11.62 -4.07 -3.60
N LYS A 32 -12.25 -3.18 -2.82
CA LYS A 32 -11.58 -2.27 -1.87
C LYS A 32 -12.03 -2.61 -0.45
N ARG A 33 -11.08 -2.83 0.46
CA ARG A 33 -11.33 -3.14 1.89
C ARG A 33 -10.63 -2.12 2.79
N GLY A 34 -10.82 -2.26 4.10
CA GLY A 34 -10.19 -1.37 5.08
C GLY A 34 -8.68 -1.60 5.23
N THR A 35 -8.02 -0.65 5.88
CA THR A 35 -6.60 -0.71 6.25
C THR A 35 -5.66 -0.69 5.04
N PHE A 36 -5.70 0.42 4.28
CA PHE A 36 -4.81 0.65 3.14
C PHE A 36 -3.40 1.07 3.54
N ILE A 37 -3.27 1.78 4.66
CA ILE A 37 -2.01 2.30 5.18
C ILE A 37 -1.86 1.80 6.60
N GLU A 38 -0.77 1.11 6.88
CA GLU A 38 -0.44 0.60 8.20
C GLU A 38 0.94 1.09 8.64
N PHE A 39 0.98 1.78 9.77
CA PHE A 39 2.21 2.19 10.41
C PHE A 39 2.80 1.03 11.21
N ARG A 40 4.08 0.73 10.96
CA ARG A 40 4.88 -0.17 11.78
C ARG A 40 6.10 0.56 12.31
N THR A 41 6.78 -0.06 13.28
CA THR A 41 8.00 0.50 13.86
C THR A 41 9.09 0.60 12.79
N GLY A 42 9.22 1.79 12.20
CA GLY A 42 10.23 2.09 11.17
C GLY A 42 9.79 1.82 9.72
N MET A 43 8.56 1.39 9.46
CA MET A 43 8.07 1.11 8.09
C MET A 43 6.62 1.55 7.92
N LEU A 44 6.26 1.89 6.67
CA LEU A 44 4.89 2.19 6.26
C LEU A 44 4.47 1.13 5.25
N ASN A 45 3.52 0.28 5.64
CA ASN A 45 2.96 -0.71 4.72
C ASN A 45 1.76 -0.10 4.00
N ILE A 46 1.73 -0.19 2.68
CA ILE A 46 0.62 0.30 1.86
C ILE A 46 0.07 -0.85 1.03
N SER A 47 -1.24 -1.12 1.15
CA SER A 47 -1.96 -2.16 0.41
C SER A 47 -3.12 -1.56 -0.38
N PRO A 48 -3.18 -1.71 -1.73
CA PRO A 48 -4.27 -1.16 -2.54
C PRO A 48 -5.63 -1.82 -2.31
N VAL A 49 -5.65 -3.14 -2.08
CA VAL A 49 -6.87 -3.90 -1.75
C VAL A 49 -7.30 -3.69 -0.29
N GLY A 50 -6.36 -3.30 0.57
CA GLY A 50 -6.54 -3.21 2.02
C GLY A 50 -6.09 -4.49 2.72
N ARG A 51 -5.62 -4.37 3.97
CA ARG A 51 -5.13 -5.54 4.73
C ARG A 51 -6.26 -6.43 5.26
N ASN A 52 -7.48 -5.91 5.33
CA ASN A 52 -8.65 -6.62 5.84
C ASN A 52 -9.38 -7.44 4.76
N CYS A 53 -8.70 -7.90 3.71
CA CYS A 53 -9.29 -8.72 2.66
C CYS A 53 -9.29 -10.21 2.99
N SER A 54 -10.25 -10.96 2.45
CA SER A 54 -10.23 -12.43 2.49
C SER A 54 -9.17 -12.98 1.52
N GLN A 55 -8.89 -14.28 1.59
CA GLN A 55 -7.96 -14.91 0.65
C GLN A 55 -8.49 -14.85 -0.78
N GLU A 56 -9.80 -15.09 -0.97
CA GLU A 56 -10.43 -15.05 -2.29
C GLU A 56 -10.36 -13.64 -2.92
N GLU A 57 -10.54 -12.61 -2.10
CA GLU A 57 -10.42 -11.21 -2.54
C GLU A 57 -8.97 -10.86 -2.91
N ARG A 58 -8.01 -11.46 -2.22
CA ARG A 58 -6.58 -11.30 -2.48
C ARG A 58 -6.19 -11.95 -3.81
N ASP A 59 -6.68 -13.15 -4.07
CA ASP A 59 -6.44 -13.89 -5.32
C ASP A 59 -7.09 -13.15 -6.51
N ALA A 60 -8.31 -12.62 -6.32
CA ALA A 60 -8.98 -11.80 -7.33
C ALA A 60 -8.21 -10.50 -7.62
N PHE A 61 -7.63 -9.88 -6.59
CA PHE A 61 -6.76 -8.71 -6.77
C PHE A 61 -5.46 -9.07 -7.48
N GLU A 62 -4.85 -10.22 -7.17
CA GLU A 62 -3.61 -10.67 -7.84
C GLU A 62 -3.83 -10.93 -9.32
N GLN A 63 -4.95 -11.57 -9.69
CA GLN A 63 -5.35 -11.73 -11.09
C GLN A 63 -5.55 -10.38 -11.79
N TYR A 64 -6.15 -9.40 -11.10
CA TYR A 64 -6.29 -8.05 -11.62
C TYR A 64 -4.93 -7.35 -11.80
N ASP A 65 -4.05 -7.41 -10.82
CA ASP A 65 -2.72 -6.75 -10.84
C ASP A 65 -1.81 -7.34 -11.92
N ASN A 66 -1.95 -8.63 -12.24
CA ASN A 66 -1.26 -9.27 -13.36
C ASN A 66 -1.70 -8.71 -14.73
N VAL A 67 -2.96 -8.27 -14.86
CA VAL A 67 -3.50 -7.71 -16.12
C VAL A 67 -3.32 -6.19 -16.16
N ARG A 68 -3.43 -5.53 -15.01
CA ARG A 68 -3.31 -4.08 -14.83
C ARG A 68 -2.41 -3.81 -13.62
N PRO A 69 -1.09 -3.73 -13.82
CA PRO A 69 -0.14 -3.58 -12.72
C PRO A 69 -0.29 -2.21 -12.06
N CYS A 70 -1.10 -2.15 -11.02
CA CYS A 70 -1.38 -0.94 -10.26
C CYS A 70 -0.28 -0.66 -9.23
N ARG A 71 0.49 -1.68 -8.86
CA ARG A 71 1.66 -1.57 -7.96
C ARG A 71 2.92 -1.12 -8.69
N THR A 72 3.18 -1.64 -9.89
CA THR A 72 4.39 -1.29 -10.68
C THR A 72 4.35 0.13 -11.22
N THR A 73 3.14 0.63 -11.50
CA THR A 73 2.91 1.98 -12.04
C THR A 73 3.12 3.09 -11.00
N ALA A 74 3.02 2.78 -9.70
CA ALA A 74 3.29 3.75 -8.65
C ALA A 74 4.72 3.53 -8.09
N PRO A 75 5.66 4.45 -8.36
CA PRO A 75 7.08 4.28 -8.02
C PRO A 75 7.34 4.09 -6.52
N LEU A 76 6.42 4.54 -5.66
CA LEU A 76 6.52 4.40 -4.20
C LEU A 76 6.28 2.97 -3.68
N PHE A 77 5.66 2.08 -4.46
CA PHE A 77 5.47 0.68 -4.06
C PHE A 77 6.67 -0.21 -4.42
N SER A 78 7.54 0.25 -5.32
CA SER A 78 8.71 -0.51 -5.80
C SER A 78 9.99 -0.24 -4.99
N SER A 79 10.13 0.93 -4.35
CA SER A 79 11.33 1.28 -3.60
C SER A 79 11.17 0.91 -2.11
N SER A 80 11.96 -0.06 -1.64
CA SER A 80 12.57 -0.31 -0.31
C SER A 80 12.10 0.35 1.03
N LEU A 81 11.06 1.16 1.06
CA LEU A 81 10.23 1.47 2.24
C LEU A 81 9.14 0.41 2.47
N CYS A 82 8.84 -0.37 1.42
CA CYS A 82 7.93 -1.53 1.40
C CYS A 82 8.72 -2.85 1.31
N THR A 83 9.74 -3.08 2.14
CA THR A 83 10.56 -4.32 2.10
C THR A 83 9.88 -5.54 2.73
N ASN A 84 8.55 -5.62 2.62
CA ASN A 84 7.79 -6.85 2.77
C ASN A 84 6.43 -6.64 2.12
N CYS A 85 6.43 -6.46 0.80
CA CYS A 85 5.43 -7.18 0.02
C CYS A 85 5.76 -8.65 0.21
N SER A 86 5.39 -9.22 1.37
CA SER A 86 5.22 -10.63 1.50
C SER A 86 4.09 -10.96 0.54
N VAL A 87 4.48 -11.23 -0.70
CA VAL A 87 3.78 -12.19 -1.54
C VAL A 87 3.96 -13.52 -0.82
N GLY A 88 3.29 -13.66 0.33
CA GLY A 88 2.92 -14.97 0.82
C GLY A 88 1.90 -15.46 -0.19
N VAL A 89 2.43 -16.16 -1.19
CA VAL A 89 1.86 -17.44 -1.62
C VAL A 89 1.80 -18.34 -0.39
#